data_AF-A0A8S9VZ17-F1
#
_entry.id   AF-A0A8S9VZ17-F1
#
_cell.length_a   1.000
_cell.length_b   1.000
_cell.length_c   1.000
_cell.angle_alpha   90.00
_cell.angle_beta   90.00
_cell.angle_gamma   90.00
#
_symmetry.space_group_name_H-M   'P 1'
#
loop_
_entity.id
_entity.type
_entity.pdbx_description
1 polymer ?
#
loop_
_entity_poly.entity_id
_entity_poly.type
_entity_poly.pdbx_seq_one_letter_code
_entity_poly.pdbx_strand_id
1 'polypeptide(L)'
;MSTTRYEEIRNAAEIIGLPEKATMETIKRSYRALMMKWHPDRCGEDQQRCREMAQKIIKAYQVILDYCNNYEYSFGKEAVERTRSPEERWFAQFGDDPLWGSGKRAGD
;
A
#
# COMPACT_ATOMS: atom_id res chain seq x y z
N MET A 1 3.81 0.80 30.83
CA MET A 1 3.65 1.95 29.94
C MET A 1 2.59 1.57 28.92
N SER A 2 1.44 2.24 28.90
CA SER A 2 0.43 1.99 27.87
C SER A 2 0.89 2.66 26.58
N THR A 3 1.45 1.88 25.66
CA THR A 3 1.69 2.34 24.29
C THR A 3 0.36 2.70 23.65
N THR A 4 0.29 3.87 23.01
CA THR A 4 -0.93 4.27 22.31
C THR A 4 -1.08 3.46 21.01
N ARG A 5 -2.32 3.25 20.53
CA ARG A 5 -2.58 2.57 19.23
C ARG A 5 -1.83 3.25 18.08
N TYR A 6 -1.68 4.57 18.15
CA TYR A 6 -0.89 5.34 17.19
C TYR A 6 0.58 4.93 17.16
N GLU A 7 1.26 4.89 18.32
CA GLU A 7 2.67 4.51 18.42
C GLU A 7 2.91 3.07 17.93
N GLU A 8 1.99 2.16 18.23
CA GLU A 8 2.08 0.77 17.80
C GLU A 8 2.05 0.65 16.27
N ILE A 9 1.09 1.31 15.61
CA ILE A 9 0.95 1.31 14.16
C ILE A 9 2.13 2.02 13.49
N ARG A 10 2.58 3.15 14.06
CA ARG A 10 3.71 3.92 13.51
C ARG A 10 5.01 3.13 13.57
N ASN A 11 5.31 2.48 14.70
CA ASN A 11 6.45 1.60 14.84
C ASN A 11 6.35 0.40 13.88
N ALA A 12 5.19 -0.23 13.76
CA ALA A 12 4.98 -1.32 12.81
C ALA A 12 5.25 -0.88 11.35
N ALA A 13 4.79 0.31 10.97
CA ALA A 13 5.04 0.87 9.65
C ALA A 13 6.53 1.19 9.42
N GLU A 14 7.26 1.66 10.44
CA GLU A 14 8.71 1.86 10.38
C GLU A 14 9.49 0.55 10.21
N ILE A 15 9.11 -0.51 10.94
CA ILE A 15 9.72 -1.84 10.82
C ILE A 15 9.58 -2.39 9.38
N ILE A 16 8.43 -2.15 8.74
CA ILE A 16 8.17 -2.58 7.36
C ILE A 16 8.79 -1.61 6.33
N GLY A 17 9.21 -0.41 6.75
CA GLY A 17 9.74 0.62 5.87
C GLY A 17 8.65 1.28 5.01
N LEU A 18 7.48 1.52 5.59
CA LEU A 18 6.35 2.16 4.92
C LEU A 18 6.36 3.69 5.13
N PRO A 19 6.09 4.46 4.06
CA PRO A 19 5.86 5.90 4.18
C PRO A 19 4.57 6.20 4.97
N GLU A 20 4.30 7.47 5.25
CA GLU A 20 3.09 7.92 5.94
C GLU A 20 1.81 7.42 5.25
N LYS A 21 1.79 7.40 3.92
CA LYS A 21 0.68 6.90 3.10
C LYS A 21 1.18 5.80 2.18
N ALA A 22 0.63 4.60 2.35
CA ALA A 22 0.97 3.43 1.53
C ALA A 22 -0.30 2.71 1.06
N THR A 23 -0.28 2.21 -0.17
CA THR A 23 -1.32 1.31 -0.69
C THR A 23 -1.13 -0.10 -0.16
N MET A 24 -2.20 -0.90 -0.16
CA MET A 24 -2.13 -2.33 0.20
C MET A 24 -1.08 -3.09 -0.63
N GLU A 25 -0.93 -2.73 -1.91
CA GLU A 25 0.13 -3.29 -2.77
C GLU A 25 1.53 -2.94 -2.26
N THR A 26 1.75 -1.68 -1.89
CA THR A 26 3.04 -1.23 -1.32
C THR A 26 3.35 -1.96 -0.02
N ILE A 27 2.36 -2.11 0.86
CA ILE A 27 2.48 -2.87 2.12
C ILE A 27 2.93 -4.31 1.83
N LYS A 28 2.21 -5.02 0.95
CA LYS A 28 2.53 -6.41 0.57
C LYS A 28 3.89 -6.54 -0.12
N ARG A 29 4.29 -5.55 -0.92
CA ARG A 29 5.59 -5.52 -1.61
C ARG A 29 6.74 -5.36 -0.60
N SER A 30 6.65 -4.40 0.30
CA SER A 30 7.68 -4.19 1.33
C SER A 30 7.82 -5.40 2.26
N TYR A 31 6.70 -5.99 2.69
CA TYR A 31 6.70 -7.22 3.49
C TYR A 31 7.42 -8.38 2.77
N ARG A 32 7.09 -8.63 1.50
CA ARG A 32 7.73 -9.69 0.71
C ARG A 32 9.24 -9.45 0.55
N ALA A 33 9.65 -8.20 0.30
CA ALA A 33 11.05 -7.84 0.17
C ALA A 33 11.83 -8.10 1.47
N LEU A 34 11.27 -7.72 2.63
CA LEU A 34 11.88 -7.95 3.94
C LEU A 34 11.95 -9.43 4.29
N MET A 35 10.89 -10.20 4.02
CA MET A 35 10.89 -11.64 4.27
C MET A 35 11.91 -12.37 3.40
N MET A 36 12.12 -11.95 2.15
CA MET A 36 13.16 -12.53 1.29
C MET A 36 14.58 -12.26 1.82
N LYS A 37 14.79 -11.12 2.49
CA LYS A 37 16.07 -10.76 3.11
C LYS A 37 16.33 -11.52 4.41
N TRP A 38 15.32 -11.64 5.27
CA TRP A 38 15.46 -12.20 6.62
C TRP A 38 14.98 -13.65 6.75
N HIS A 39 14.63 -14.31 5.63
CA HIS A 39 14.20 -15.71 5.65
C HIS A 39 15.30 -16.60 6.26
N PRO A 40 14.99 -17.49 7.22
CA PRO A 40 15.99 -18.33 7.88
C PRO A 40 16.82 -19.18 6.90
N ASP A 41 16.27 -19.54 5.74
CA ASP A 41 16.97 -20.33 4.73
C ASP A 41 17.87 -19.51 3.78
N ARG A 42 17.65 -18.19 3.67
CA ARG A 42 18.37 -17.30 2.73
C ARG A 42 19.30 -16.31 3.44
N CYS A 43 19.10 -16.13 4.73
CA CYS A 43 19.84 -15.17 5.51
C CYS A 43 21.25 -15.71 5.78
N GLY A 44 22.26 -15.05 5.22
CA GLY A 44 23.67 -15.37 5.45
C GLY A 44 24.24 -14.78 6.75
N GLU A 45 23.38 -14.15 7.57
CA GLU A 45 23.73 -13.69 8.91
C GLU A 45 23.47 -14.78 9.96
N ASP A 46 23.74 -14.45 11.22
CA ASP A 46 23.43 -15.31 12.36
C ASP A 46 21.96 -15.75 12.36
N GLN A 47 21.73 -17.07 12.46
CA GLN A 47 20.41 -17.66 12.32
C GLN A 47 19.43 -17.16 13.39
N GLN A 48 19.91 -16.84 14.58
CA GLN A 48 19.10 -16.29 15.66
C GLN A 48 18.66 -14.87 15.31
N ARG A 49 19.57 -14.03 14.80
CA ARG A 49 19.25 -12.67 14.33
C ARG A 49 18.22 -12.69 13.20
N CYS A 50 18.36 -13.62 12.24
CA CYS A 50 17.42 -13.74 11.12
C CYS A 50 16.01 -14.09 11.61
N ARG A 51 15.90 -15.05 12.55
CA ARG A 51 14.62 -15.44 13.15
C ARG A 51 13.97 -14.29 13.93
N GLU A 52 14.74 -13.57 14.73
CA GLU A 52 14.24 -12.43 15.50
C GLU A 52 13.72 -11.31 14.59
N MET A 53 14.44 -11.00 13.52
CA MET A 53 14.01 -10.00 12.53
C MET A 53 12.77 -10.45 11.78
N ALA A 54 12.72 -11.70 11.31
CA ALA A 54 11.55 -12.26 10.64
C ALA A 54 10.32 -12.21 11.57
N GLN A 55 10.46 -12.56 12.84
CA GLN A 55 9.36 -12.50 13.80
C GLN A 55 8.88 -11.06 14.04
N LYS A 56 9.79 -10.09 14.12
CA LYS A 56 9.44 -8.66 14.23
C LYS A 56 8.67 -8.18 13.00
N ILE A 57 9.11 -8.55 11.79
CA ILE A 57 8.45 -8.19 10.53
C ILE A 57 7.05 -8.79 10.44
N ILE A 58 6.88 -10.07 10.82
CA ILE A 58 5.56 -10.73 10.82
C ILE A 58 4.61 -10.03 11.78
N LYS A 59 5.05 -9.73 13.02
CA LYS A 59 4.23 -9.02 14.01
C LYS A 59 3.83 -7.62 13.53
N ALA A 60 4.78 -6.86 12.99
CA ALA A 60 4.50 -5.54 12.44
C ALA A 60 3.48 -5.62 11.30
N TYR A 61 3.62 -6.58 10.39
CA TYR A 61 2.68 -6.77 9.28
C TYR A 61 1.28 -7.11 9.76
N GLN A 62 1.14 -7.92 10.81
CA GLN A 62 -0.16 -8.22 11.44
C GLN A 62 -0.84 -6.97 12.00
N VAL A 63 -0.09 -6.11 12.70
CA VAL A 63 -0.61 -4.83 13.24
C VAL A 63 -1.11 -3.91 12.10
N ILE A 64 -0.33 -3.79 11.03
CA ILE A 64 -0.73 -2.99 9.86
C ILE A 64 -1.97 -3.57 9.19
N LEU A 65 -2.04 -4.90 9.03
CA LEU A 65 -3.23 -5.55 8.47
C LEU A 65 -4.46 -5.35 9.34
N ASP A 66 -4.35 -5.48 10.66
CA ASP A 66 -5.46 -5.19 11.57
C ASP A 66 -5.94 -3.73 11.42
N TYR A 67 -5.01 -2.79 11.37
CA TYR A 67 -5.35 -1.39 11.15
C TYR A 67 -6.06 -1.16 9.80
N CYS A 68 -5.54 -1.73 8.71
CA CYS A 68 -6.13 -1.57 7.37
C CYS A 68 -7.46 -2.31 7.21
N ASN A 69 -7.61 -3.49 7.80
CA ASN A 69 -8.83 -4.29 7.67
C ASN A 69 -10.00 -3.68 8.44
N ASN A 70 -9.73 -2.97 9.54
CA ASN A 70 -10.74 -2.24 10.31
C ASN A 70 -10.98 -0.82 9.78
N TYR A 71 -10.37 -0.44 8.65
CA TYR A 71 -10.59 0.86 8.02
C TYR A 71 -11.84 0.82 7.16
N GLU A 72 -12.79 1.74 7.39
CA GLU A 72 -14.02 1.82 6.62
C GLU A 72 -13.77 2.53 5.27
N TYR A 73 -14.15 1.87 4.18
CA TYR A 73 -14.09 2.43 2.84
C TYR A 73 -15.47 2.92 2.40
N SER A 74 -15.53 4.14 1.86
CA SER A 74 -16.74 4.66 1.25
C SER A 74 -16.81 4.30 -0.24
N PHE A 75 -17.89 3.65 -0.64
CA PHE A 75 -18.20 3.37 -2.06
C PHE A 75 -19.17 4.40 -2.67
N GLY A 76 -19.41 5.51 -1.97
CA GLY A 76 -20.20 6.61 -2.51
C GLY A 76 -19.53 7.24 -3.74
N LYS A 77 -20.34 7.78 -4.65
CA LYS A 77 -19.87 8.39 -5.92
C LYS A 77 -18.69 9.35 -5.70
N GLU A 78 -18.79 10.25 -4.73
CA GLU A 78 -17.73 11.22 -4.42
C GLU A 78 -16.43 10.59 -3.89
N ALA A 79 -16.53 9.51 -3.12
CA ALA A 79 -15.36 8.80 -2.61
C ALA A 79 -14.62 8.09 -3.75
N VAL A 80 -15.37 7.42 -4.64
CA VAL A 80 -14.82 6.73 -5.81
C VAL A 80 -14.24 7.73 -6.82
N GLU A 81 -14.91 8.87 -7.05
CA GLU A 81 -14.43 9.92 -7.96
C GLU A 81 -13.10 10.53 -7.51
N ARG A 82 -12.86 10.64 -6.20
CA ARG A 82 -11.57 11.08 -5.65
C ARG A 82 -10.43 10.08 -5.88
N THR A 83 -10.74 8.82 -6.10
CA THR A 83 -9.74 7.77 -6.38
C THR A 83 -9.40 7.65 -7.86
N ARG A 84 -10.15 8.30 -8.76
CA ARG A 84 -9.89 8.25 -10.22
C ARG A 84 -8.48 8.69 -10.56
N SER A 85 -7.86 7.97 -11.48
CA SER A 85 -6.55 8.35 -12.01
C SER A 85 -6.61 9.71 -12.72
N PRO A 86 -5.47 10.42 -12.88
CA PRO A 86 -5.41 11.64 -13.67
C PRO A 86 -6.00 11.45 -15.09
N GLU A 87 -5.75 10.29 -15.71
CA GLU A 87 -6.24 9.94 -17.04
C GLU A 87 -7.75 9.70 -17.05
N GLU A 88 -8.30 8.99 -16.07
CA GLU A 88 -9.74 8.76 -15.94
C GLU A 88 -10.50 10.05 -15.66
N ARG A 89 -9.92 10.96 -14.87
CA ARG A 89 -10.48 12.30 -14.62
C ARG A 89 -10.47 13.15 -15.88
N TRP A 90 -9.36 13.14 -16.61
CA TRP A 90 -9.25 13.84 -17.88
C TRP A 90 -10.26 13.33 -18.91
N PHE A 91 -10.35 12.01 -19.08
CA PHE A 91 -11.30 11.40 -20.01
C PHE A 91 -12.76 11.65 -19.60
N ALA A 92 -13.07 11.62 -18.30
CA ALA A 92 -14.41 11.96 -17.83
C ALA A 92 -14.80 13.42 -18.09
N GLN A 93 -13.82 14.34 -18.16
CA GLN A 93 -14.04 15.76 -18.39
C GLN A 93 -14.02 16.14 -19.88
N PHE A 94 -13.19 15.45 -20.68
CA PHE A 94 -12.87 15.85 -22.05
C PHE A 94 -12.94 14.71 -23.08
N GLY A 95 -13.34 13.50 -22.70
CA GLY A 95 -13.35 12.33 -23.59
C GLY A 95 -14.25 12.47 -24.82
N ASP A 96 -15.33 13.24 -24.70
CA ASP A 96 -16.27 13.57 -25.79
C ASP A 96 -15.94 14.90 -26.49
N ASP A 97 -14.87 15.60 -26.09
CA ASP A 97 -14.48 16.88 -26.68
C ASP A 97 -13.80 16.65 -28.04
N PRO A 98 -14.23 17.31 -29.13
CA PRO A 98 -13.63 17.13 -30.46
C PRO A 98 -12.14 17.50 -30.56
N LEU A 99 -11.65 18.37 -29.68
CA LEU A 99 -10.26 18.85 -29.69
C LEU A 99 -9.33 18.01 -28.79
N TRP A 100 -9.87 17.39 -27.73
CA TRP A 100 -9.08 16.76 -26.67
C TRP A 100 -9.48 15.31 -26.34
N GLY A 101 -10.64 14.87 -26.80
CA GLY A 101 -11.16 13.52 -26.68
C GLY A 101 -10.46 12.56 -27.64
N SER A 102 -10.56 11.26 -27.36
CA SER A 102 -9.97 10.22 -28.21
C SER A 102 -10.65 10.22 -29.58
N GLY A 103 -10.13 11.03 -30.49
CA GLY A 103 -10.70 11.28 -31.80
C GLY A 103 -10.93 9.98 -32.56
N LYS A 104 -12.20 9.59 -32.70
CA LYS A 104 -12.62 8.84 -33.88
C LYS A 104 -12.32 9.76 -35.07
N ARG A 105 -11.24 9.45 -35.80
CA ARG A 105 -11.12 9.87 -37.19
C ARG A 105 -12.28 9.21 -37.92
N ALA A 106 -13.38 9.95 -38.08
CA ALA A 106 -14.40 9.63 -39.06
C ALA A 106 -13.69 9.64 -40.42
N GLY A 107 -13.77 8.53 -41.14
CA GLY A 107 -13.22 8.43 -42.48
C GLY A 107 -13.95 9.38 -43.43
N ASP A 108 -13.17 9.98 -44.32
CA ASP A 108 -13.47 10.24 -45.73
C ASP A 108 -12.12 10.34 -46.47
#